data_AF-A0A1L8CYN7-F1
#
_entry.id   AF-A0A1L8CYN7-F1
#
_cell.length_a   1.000
_cell.length_b   1.000
_cell.length_c   1.000
_cell.angle_alpha   90.00
_cell.angle_beta   90.00
_cell.angle_gamma   90.00
#
_symmetry.space_group_name_H-M   'P 1'
#
loop_
_entity.id
_entity.type
_entity.pdbx_description
1 polymer ?
#
loop_
_entity_poly.entity_id
_entity_poly.type
_entity_poly.pdbx_seq_one_letter_code
_entity_poly.pdbx_strand_id
1 'polypeptide(L)'
;MMRLGAITVNAPAIRLAIGPEKMRSTLLTKASIENGKLIMEGKGFGHGVGLCQWGAKKMANEGKTPEDIIGFYYKDIEIKKLWR
;
A
#
# COMPACT_ATOMS: atom_id res chain seq x y z
N MET A 1 -6.73 13.49 0.96
CA MET A 1 -6.87 14.37 2.14
C MET A 1 -7.96 13.80 3.03
N MET A 2 -7.78 13.81 4.34
CA MET A 2 -8.75 13.33 5.32
C MET A 2 -9.21 14.50 6.19
N ARG A 3 -10.52 14.71 6.28
CA ARG A 3 -11.12 15.76 7.10
C ARG A 3 -11.52 15.17 8.45
N LEU A 4 -11.00 15.75 9.53
CA LEU A 4 -11.30 15.38 10.91
C LEU A 4 -11.89 16.60 11.60
N GLY A 5 -13.22 16.71 11.63
CA GLY A 5 -13.91 17.92 12.10
C GLY A 5 -13.57 19.14 11.24
N ALA A 6 -12.89 20.13 11.82
CA ALA A 6 -12.50 21.37 11.15
C ALA A 6 -11.13 21.28 10.44
N ILE A 7 -10.30 20.28 10.75
CA ILE A 7 -8.96 20.16 10.18
C ILE A 7 -8.95 19.21 8.97
N THR A 8 -8.12 19.53 7.99
CA THR A 8 -7.85 18.65 6.85
C THR A 8 -6.37 18.31 6.84
N VAL A 9 -6.06 17.01 6.81
CA VAL A 9 -4.69 16.51 6.90
C VAL A 9 -4.41 15.54 5.76
N ASN A 10 -3.16 15.46 5.35
CA ASN A 10 -2.71 14.49 4.35
C ASN A 10 -2.72 13.07 4.96
N ALA A 11 -3.40 12.12 4.31
CA ALA A 11 -3.59 10.77 4.84
C ALA A 11 -2.25 10.00 5.00
N PRO A 12 -1.32 10.05 4.04
CA PRO A 12 0.07 9.63 4.24
C PRO A 12 0.73 10.18 5.50
N ALA A 13 0.54 11.46 5.82
CA ALA A 13 1.14 12.07 7.01
C ALA A 13 0.55 11.49 8.31
N ILE A 14 -0.78 11.28 8.35
CA ILE A 14 -1.42 10.57 9.47
C ILE A 14 -0.84 9.16 9.61
N ARG A 15 -0.76 8.40 8.51
CA ARG A 15 -0.22 7.04 8.51
C ARG A 15 1.21 6.98 9.04
N LEU A 16 2.06 7.93 8.66
CA LEU A 16 3.43 8.04 9.18
C LEU A 16 3.44 8.35 10.68
N ALA A 17 2.55 9.23 11.15
CA ALA A 17 2.49 9.63 12.55
C ALA A 17 1.98 8.52 13.49
N ILE A 18 0.99 7.72 13.06
CA ILE A 18 0.37 6.68 13.92
C ILE A 18 0.93 5.28 13.67
N GLY A 19 1.73 5.12 12.61
CA GLY A 19 2.39 3.87 12.25
C GLY A 19 1.50 2.90 11.46
N PRO A 20 2.12 1.96 10.73
CA PRO A 20 1.43 1.02 9.85
C PRO A 20 0.57 -0.01 10.61
N GLU A 21 0.88 -0.27 11.89
CA GLU A 21 0.09 -1.19 12.73
C GLU A 21 -1.31 -0.63 13.04
N LYS A 22 -1.43 0.70 13.19
CA LYS A 22 -2.70 1.39 13.44
C LYS A 22 -3.40 1.80 12.15
N MET A 23 -2.65 2.13 11.10
CA MET A 23 -3.17 2.47 9.78
C MET A 23 -2.38 1.76 8.69
N ARG A 24 -2.88 0.59 8.28
CA ARG A 24 -2.19 -0.33 7.37
C ARG A 24 -1.92 0.31 6.00
N SER A 25 -2.91 1.02 5.45
CA SER A 25 -2.82 1.70 4.15
C SER A 25 -3.59 3.02 4.19
N THR A 26 -3.43 3.81 3.12
CA THR A 26 -4.25 5.01 2.86
C THR A 26 -5.50 4.71 2.03
N LEU A 27 -5.71 3.45 1.65
CA LEU A 27 -6.88 3.01 0.90
C LEU A 27 -8.02 2.70 1.87
N LEU A 28 -8.65 3.77 2.35
CA LEU A 28 -9.79 3.71 3.27
C LEU A 28 -11.10 3.61 2.49
N THR A 29 -12.00 2.75 2.96
CA THR A 29 -13.36 2.60 2.43
C THR A 29 -14.39 3.27 3.34
N LYS A 30 -14.10 3.39 4.63
CA LYS A 30 -14.96 4.05 5.62
C LYS A 30 -14.13 4.64 6.75
N ALA A 31 -14.57 5.77 7.27
CA ALA A 31 -14.03 6.38 8.48
C ALA A 31 -15.19 6.99 9.29
N SER A 32 -15.29 6.65 10.57
CA SER A 32 -16.33 7.14 11.49
C SER A 32 -15.73 7.49 12.85
N ILE A 33 -16.43 8.34 13.60
CA ILE A 33 -16.11 8.61 15.00
C ILE A 33 -17.17 7.93 15.86
N GLU A 34 -16.74 7.01 16.72
CA GLU A 34 -17.60 6.22 17.59
C GLU A 34 -17.01 6.25 19.01
N ASN A 35 -17.80 6.69 20.00
CA ASN A 35 -17.38 6.79 21.40
C ASN A 35 -16.02 7.52 21.60
N GLY A 36 -15.81 8.62 20.86
CA GLY A 36 -14.58 9.41 20.90
C GLY A 36 -13.36 8.75 20.23
N LYS A 37 -13.53 7.62 19.54
CA LYS A 37 -12.48 6.94 18.78
C LYS A 37 -12.72 7.08 17.29
N LEU A 38 -11.63 7.30 16.55
CA LEU A 38 -11.65 7.23 15.10
C LEU A 38 -11.57 5.75 14.67
N ILE A 39 -12.62 5.27 14.04
CA ILE A 39 -12.69 3.94 13.44
C ILE A 39 -12.44 4.07 11.94
N MET A 40 -11.50 3.29 11.42
CA MET A 40 -11.12 3.31 10.00
C MET A 40 -11.18 1.89 9.44
N GLU A 41 -11.84 1.74 8.30
CA GLU A 41 -11.91 0.51 7.55
C GLU A 41 -11.29 0.74 6.17
N GLY A 42 -10.58 -0.26 5.65
CA GLY A 42 -9.87 -0.12 4.39
C GLY A 42 -9.24 -1.42 3.93
N LYS A 43 -8.44 -1.33 2.86
CA LYS A 43 -7.84 -2.50 2.19
C LYS A 43 -6.34 -2.35 2.04
N GLY A 44 -5.65 -3.50 2.06
CA GLY A 44 -4.22 -3.58 1.82
C GLY A 44 -3.35 -3.15 2.99
N PHE A 45 -2.05 -3.30 2.81
CA PHE A 45 -1.01 -2.92 3.77
C PHE A 45 0.18 -2.35 3.00
N GLY A 46 0.64 -1.16 3.38
CA GLY A 46 1.71 -0.45 2.68
C GLY A 46 1.21 0.80 1.96
N HIS A 47 2.11 1.42 1.19
CA HIS A 47 1.82 2.63 0.42
C HIS A 47 1.18 2.35 -0.95
N GLY A 48 1.19 1.09 -1.42
CA GLY A 48 0.48 0.67 -2.63
C GLY A 48 1.11 1.10 -3.95
N VAL A 49 2.42 1.37 -3.97
CA VAL A 49 3.15 1.77 -5.19
C VAL A 49 4.20 0.71 -5.51
N GLY A 50 4.36 0.37 -6.79
CA GLY A 50 5.33 -0.63 -7.26
C GLY A 50 4.84 -2.06 -7.00
N LEU A 51 5.74 -2.91 -6.50
CA LEU A 51 5.48 -4.34 -6.34
C LEU A 51 4.63 -4.67 -5.11
N CYS A 52 3.49 -5.33 -5.33
CA CYS A 52 2.73 -5.96 -4.26
C CYS A 52 3.36 -7.32 -3.91
N GLN A 53 3.97 -7.42 -2.73
CA GLN A 53 4.69 -8.64 -2.30
C GLN A 53 3.80 -9.89 -2.33
N TRP A 54 2.57 -9.79 -1.83
CA TRP A 54 1.61 -10.89 -1.85
C TRP A 54 1.16 -11.26 -3.27
N GLY A 55 0.98 -10.27 -4.14
CA GLY A 55 0.66 -10.51 -5.54
C GLY A 55 1.82 -11.17 -6.29
N ALA A 56 3.06 -10.73 -6.06
CA ALA A 56 4.26 -11.35 -6.60
C ALA A 56 4.39 -12.81 -6.13
N LYS A 57 4.16 -13.09 -4.84
CA LYS A 57 4.12 -14.47 -4.31
C LYS A 57 3.06 -15.33 -5.01
N LYS A 58 1.86 -14.79 -5.23
CA LYS A 58 0.80 -15.50 -5.96
C LYS A 58 1.24 -15.82 -7.39
N MET A 59 1.79 -14.85 -8.13
CA MET A 59 2.28 -15.06 -9.49
C MET A 59 3.40 -16.12 -9.54
N ALA A 60 4.33 -16.10 -8.57
CA ALA A 60 5.37 -17.12 -8.46
C ALA A 60 4.78 -18.52 -8.23
N ASN A 61 3.75 -18.64 -7.36
CA ASN A 61 3.03 -19.89 -7.15
C ASN A 61 2.28 -20.37 -8.42
N GLU A 62 1.90 -19.44 -9.31
CA GLU A 62 1.32 -19.73 -10.62
C GLU A 62 2.38 -20.01 -11.71
N GLY A 63 3.67 -20.10 -11.32
CA GLY A 63 4.78 -20.46 -12.20
C GLY A 63 5.39 -19.31 -13.00
N LYS A 64 5.06 -18.05 -12.69
CA LYS A 64 5.67 -16.88 -13.34
C LYS A 64 7.12 -16.69 -12.90
N THR A 65 7.98 -16.32 -13.84
CA THR A 65 9.38 -16.02 -13.56
C THR A 65 9.53 -14.67 -12.84
N PRO A 66 10.67 -14.41 -12.17
CA PRO A 66 10.95 -13.08 -11.60
C PRO A 66 10.83 -11.96 -12.64
N GLU A 67 11.26 -12.20 -13.88
CA GLU A 67 11.18 -11.25 -14.99
C GLU A 67 9.73 -10.93 -15.35
N ASP A 68 8.86 -11.95 -15.45
CA ASP A 68 7.42 -11.78 -15.69
C ASP A 68 6.75 -10.96 -14.58
N ILE A 69 7.10 -11.26 -13.32
CA ILE A 69 6.53 -10.59 -12.15
C ILE A 69 6.94 -9.12 -12.13
N ILE A 70 8.22 -8.83 -12.34
CA ILE A 70 8.73 -7.46 -12.31
C ILE A 70 8.15 -6.67 -13.51
N GLY A 71 8.09 -7.26 -14.72
CA GLY A 71 7.47 -6.62 -15.88
C GLY A 71 5.95 -6.40 -15.77
N PHE A 72 5.28 -7.15 -14.89
CA PHE A 72 3.89 -6.88 -14.53
C PHE A 72 3.76 -5.58 -13.71
N TYR A 73 4.57 -5.41 -12.66
CA TYR A 73 4.49 -4.27 -11.74
C TYR A 73 5.17 -2.99 -12.24
N TYR A 74 6.22 -3.11 -13.03
CA TYR A 74 6.97 -1.98 -13.55
C TYR A 74 6.97 -2.01 -15.07
N LYS A 75 6.43 -0.96 -15.70
CA LYS A 75 6.36 -0.82 -17.16
C LYS A 75 7.61 -0.13 -17.68
N ASP A 76 7.95 -0.47 -18.92
CA ASP A 76 9.05 0.16 -19.67
C ASP A 76 10.41 0.10 -18.93
N ILE A 77 10.69 -1.03 -18.30
CA ILE A 77 11.95 -1.28 -17.59
C ILE A 77 12.89 -2.20 -18.37
N GLU A 78 14.17 -2.16 -18.01
CA GLU A 78 15.21 -3.07 -18.51
C GLU A 78 15.86 -3.79 -17.33
N ILE A 79 15.97 -5.12 -17.40
CA ILE A 79 16.66 -5.93 -16.39
C ILE A 79 18.13 -6.09 -16.79
N LYS A 80 19.04 -5.57 -15.97
CA LYS A 80 20.49 -5.62 -16.21
C LYS A 80 21.20 -6.49 -15.19
N LYS A 81 22.10 -7.35 -15.67
CA LYS A 81 23.09 -8.03 -14.82
C LYS A 81 24.28 -7.09 -14.60
N LEU A 82 24.39 -6.53 -13.40
CA LEU A 82 25.46 -5.58 -13.06
C LEU A 82 26.77 -6.27 -12.66
N TRP A 83 26.69 -7.50 -12.12
CA TRP A 83 27.85 -8.21 -11.54
C TRP A 83 27.79 -9.70 -11.86
N ARG A 84 28.92 -10.40 -11.77
CA ARG A 84 29.04 -11.86 -11.93
C ARG A 84 29.12 -12.56 -10.59
#